data_AF-A0A1V6HDC9-F1
#
_entry.id   AF-A0A1V6HDC9-F1
#
_cell.length_a   1.000
_cell.length_b   1.000
_cell.length_c   1.000
_cell.angle_alpha   90.00
_cell.angle_beta   90.00
_cell.angle_gamma   90.00
#
_symmetry.space_group_name_H-M   'P 1'
#
loop_
_entity.id
_entity.type
_entity.pdbx_description
1 polymer ?
#
loop_
_entity_poly.entity_id
_entity_poly.type
_entity_poly.pdbx_seq_one_letter_code
_entity_poly.pdbx_strand_id
1 'polypeptide(L)'
;MPHLHNSYMQIAAERGLLSLTALVALLGTGFLEAWRGLRRAEREGRGPADLHLGVAAALVAFAVAGLFEHNWGDTEVQRVVLAVLALPFCLREVG
;
A
#
# COMPACT_ATOMS: atom_id res chain seq x y z
N MET A 1 7.10 -24.87 8.99
CA MET A 1 6.35 -24.05 9.97
C MET A 1 4.97 -23.81 9.38
N PRO A 2 3.86 -23.99 10.11
CA PRO A 2 2.55 -23.71 9.54
C PRO A 2 2.46 -22.19 9.34
N HIS A 3 2.60 -21.74 8.09
CA HIS A 3 2.34 -20.36 7.74
C HIS A 3 0.83 -20.17 7.84
N LEU A 4 0.38 -19.28 8.71
CA LEU A 4 -1.01 -18.86 8.67
C LEU A 4 -1.23 -18.29 7.26
N HIS A 5 -2.32 -18.69 6.59
CA HIS A 5 -2.47 -18.49 5.15
C HIS A 5 -2.48 -17.03 4.71
N ASN A 6 -2.52 -16.05 5.62
CA ASN A 6 -2.54 -14.65 5.22
C ASN A 6 -1.72 -13.73 6.14
N SER A 7 -1.20 -12.65 5.55
CA SER A 7 -0.35 -11.68 6.22
C SER A 7 -0.97 -11.07 7.48
N TYR A 8 -2.27 -10.79 7.46
CA TYR A 8 -2.93 -10.10 8.57
C TYR A 8 -3.03 -10.95 9.82
N MET A 9 -3.45 -12.21 9.68
CA MET A 9 -3.54 -13.11 10.82
C MET A 9 -2.13 -13.41 11.38
N GLN A 10 -1.13 -13.58 10.50
CA GLN A 10 0.25 -13.82 10.94
C GLN A 10 0.76 -12.66 11.79
N ILE A 11 0.58 -11.42 11.33
CA ILE A 11 1.03 -10.23 12.04
C ILE A 11 0.29 -10.06 13.37
N ALA A 12 -1.03 -10.31 13.39
CA ALA A 12 -1.81 -10.25 14.62
C ALA A 12 -1.33 -11.28 15.65
N ALA A 13 -1.01 -12.50 15.23
CA ALA A 13 -0.57 -13.58 16.10
C ALA A 13 0.86 -13.38 16.62
N GLU A 14 1.80 -12.98 15.76
CA GLU A 14 3.22 -12.87 16.11
C GLU A 14 3.60 -11.53 16.74
N ARG A 15 2.93 -10.45 16.33
CA ARG A 15 3.32 -9.07 16.66
C ARG A 15 2.21 -8.25 17.31
N GLY A 16 1.04 -8.86 17.52
CA GLY A 16 -0.13 -8.25 18.16
C GLY A 16 -0.93 -7.31 17.25
N LEU A 17 -2.10 -6.91 17.75
CA LEU A 17 -3.04 -6.04 17.04
C LEU A 17 -2.49 -4.63 16.77
N LEU A 18 -1.56 -4.14 17.61
CA LEU A 18 -0.92 -2.84 17.38
C LEU A 18 -0.11 -2.85 16.08
N SER A 19 0.67 -3.91 15.84
CA SER A 19 1.47 -4.07 14.63
C SER A 19 0.58 -4.21 13.39
N LEU A 20 -0.52 -4.96 13.49
CA LEU A 20 -1.51 -5.06 12.43
C LEU A 20 -2.12 -3.68 12.10
N THR A 21 -2.49 -2.92 13.14
CA THR A 21 -3.05 -1.58 12.98
C THR A 21 -2.06 -0.64 12.30
N ALA A 22 -0.77 -0.72 12.65
CA ALA A 22 0.28 0.06 12.00
C ALA A 22 0.43 -0.29 10.51
N LEU A 23 0.35 -1.57 10.14
CA LEU A 23 0.37 -1.99 8.73
C LEU A 23 -0.84 -1.45 7.97
N VAL A 24 -2.05 -1.59 8.53
CA VAL A 24 -3.28 -1.07 7.91
C VAL A 24 -3.21 0.45 7.77
N ALA A 25 -2.69 1.16 8.78
CA ALA A 25 -2.49 2.60 8.72
C ALA A 25 -1.46 2.98 7.64
N LEU A 26 -0.36 2.25 7.51
CA LEU A 26 0.66 2.49 6.48
C LEU A 26 0.09 2.33 5.06
N LEU A 27 -0.63 1.24 4.80
CA LEU A 27 -1.26 1.02 3.49
C LEU A 27 -2.36 2.07 3.24
N GLY A 28 -3.16 2.37 4.26
CA GLY A 28 -4.24 3.34 4.20
C GLY A 28 -3.76 4.77 3.93
N THR A 29 -2.66 5.21 4.55
CA THR A 29 -2.11 6.55 4.30
C THR A 29 -1.55 6.67 2.89
N GLY A 30 -0.79 5.67 2.42
CA GLY A 30 -0.31 5.64 1.04
C GLY A 30 -1.44 5.66 0.02
N PHE A 31 -2.48 4.85 0.24
CA PHE A 31 -3.67 4.83 -0.63
C PHE A 31 -4.40 6.18 -0.64
N LEU A 32 -4.64 6.78 0.54
CA LEU A 32 -5.33 8.06 0.64
C LEU A 32 -4.55 9.18 -0.05
N GLU A 33 -3.23 9.19 0.06
CA GLU A 33 -2.39 10.17 -0.63
C GLU A 33 -2.39 9.98 -2.14
N ALA A 34 -2.27 8.74 -2.62
CA ALA A 34 -2.41 8.43 -4.04
C ALA A 34 -3.79 8.86 -4.58
N TRP A 35 -4.87 8.55 -3.85
CA TRP A 35 -6.23 8.91 -4.22
C TRP A 35 -6.47 10.43 -4.23
N ARG A 36 -5.89 11.15 -3.28
CA ARG A 36 -5.92 12.63 -3.25
C ARG A 36 -5.18 13.22 -4.44
N GLY A 37 -4.02 12.66 -4.78
CA GLY A 37 -3.22 13.05 -5.95
C GLY A 37 -3.99 12.85 -7.27
N LEU A 38 -4.59 11.66 -7.44
CA LEU A 38 -5.43 11.34 -8.60
C LEU A 38 -6.56 12.37 -8.76
N ARG A 39 -7.36 12.58 -7.71
CA ARG A 39 -8.48 13.54 -7.77
C ARG A 39 -8.03 14.97 -8.02
N ARG A 40 -6.83 15.37 -7.58
CA ARG A 40 -6.27 16.69 -7.88
C ARG A 40 -5.91 16.79 -9.36
N ALA A 41 -5.18 15.82 -9.87
CA ALA A 41 -4.75 15.79 -11.26
C ALA A 41 -5.94 15.77 -12.24
N GLU A 42 -6.99 15.00 -11.94
CA GLU A 42 -8.24 15.00 -12.71
C GLU A 42 -8.95 16.36 -12.70
N ARG A 43 -9.02 17.03 -11.54
CA ARG A 43 -9.67 18.34 -11.40
C ARG A 43 -8.92 19.44 -12.13
N GLU A 44 -7.60 19.43 -12.07
CA GLU A 44 -6.75 20.45 -12.68
C GLU A 44 -6.45 20.17 -14.16
N GLY A 45 -6.76 18.96 -14.65
CA GLY A 45 -6.46 18.54 -16.02
C GLY A 45 -4.95 18.45 -16.32
N ARG A 46 -4.12 18.33 -15.29
CA ARG A 46 -2.64 18.31 -15.37
C ARG A 46 -2.07 17.45 -14.24
N GLY A 47 -0.83 16.98 -14.43
CA GLY A 47 -0.12 16.14 -13.46
C GLY A 47 -0.32 14.63 -13.67
N PRO A 48 0.39 13.79 -12.89
CA PRO A 48 0.54 12.36 -13.15
C PRO A 48 -0.64 11.52 -12.60
N ALA A 49 -1.84 11.73 -13.14
CA ALA A 49 -3.06 11.05 -12.70
C ALA A 49 -2.98 9.51 -12.83
N ASP A 50 -2.45 9.04 -13.95
CA ASP A 50 -2.23 7.63 -14.26
C ASP A 50 -1.33 6.94 -13.23
N LEU A 51 -0.25 7.62 -12.81
CA LEU A 51 0.67 7.08 -11.82
C LEU A 51 0.05 7.04 -10.42
N HIS A 52 -0.72 8.07 -10.03
CA HIS A 52 -1.49 8.03 -8.79
C HIS A 52 -2.52 6.90 -8.76
N LEU A 53 -3.21 6.65 -9.88
CA LEU A 53 -4.12 5.53 -10.03
C LEU A 53 -3.38 4.19 -9.91
N GLY A 54 -2.23 4.06 -10.57
CA GLY A 54 -1.38 2.87 -10.52
C GLY A 54 -0.91 2.55 -9.10
N VAL A 55 -0.47 3.55 -8.33
CA VAL A 55 -0.12 3.39 -6.92
C VAL A 55 -1.32 2.90 -6.10
N ALA A 56 -2.47 3.56 -6.24
CA ALA A 56 -3.67 3.18 -5.50
C ALA A 56 -4.10 1.73 -5.81
N ALA A 57 -4.08 1.35 -7.09
CA ALA A 57 -4.39 0.00 -7.54
C ALA A 57 -3.39 -1.03 -7.00
N ALA A 58 -2.09 -0.73 -7.03
CA ALA A 58 -1.05 -1.63 -6.53
C ALA A 58 -1.18 -1.86 -5.01
N LEU A 59 -1.49 -0.82 -4.23
CA LEU A 59 -1.70 -0.95 -2.78
C LEU A 59 -2.96 -1.77 -2.45
N VAL A 60 -4.04 -1.60 -3.22
CA VAL A 60 -5.25 -2.42 -3.09
C VAL A 60 -4.94 -3.88 -3.45
N ALA A 61 -4.24 -4.14 -4.55
CA ALA A 61 -3.84 -5.48 -4.96
C ALA A 61 -2.98 -6.16 -3.89
N PHE A 62 -1.98 -5.45 -3.33
CA PHE A 62 -1.16 -5.94 -2.24
C PHE A 62 -1.97 -6.26 -0.99
N ALA A 63 -2.88 -5.37 -0.59
CA ALA A 63 -3.74 -5.57 0.58
C ALA A 63 -4.67 -6.78 0.40
N VAL A 64 -5.31 -6.91 -0.77
CA VAL A 64 -6.19 -8.04 -1.08
C VAL A 64 -5.41 -9.35 -1.13
N ALA A 65 -4.23 -9.38 -1.76
CA ALA A 65 -3.36 -10.55 -1.76
C ALA A 65 -2.96 -10.96 -0.33
N GLY A 66 -2.74 -9.99 0.56
CA GLY A 66 -2.45 -10.23 1.98
C GLY A 66 -3.57 -10.90 2.78
N LEU A 67 -4.78 -11.06 2.20
CA LEU A 67 -5.89 -11.87 2.75
C LEU A 67 -5.77 -13.36 2.40
N PHE A 68 -5.01 -13.72 1.37
CA PHE A 68 -4.90 -15.07 0.81
C PHE A 68 -3.51 -15.68 0.90
N GLU A 69 -2.46 -14.85 1.01
CA GLU A 69 -1.08 -15.27 1.11
C GLU A 69 -0.29 -14.41 2.11
N HIS A 70 0.87 -14.92 2.53
CA HIS A 70 1.78 -14.21 3.44
C HIS A 70 2.74 -13.28 2.69
N ASN A 71 2.21 -12.41 1.82
CA ASN A 71 3.02 -11.55 0.96
C ASN A 71 3.90 -10.52 1.72
N TRP A 72 3.48 -10.04 2.90
CA TRP A 72 4.28 -9.13 3.73
C TRP A 72 5.56 -9.77 4.29
N GLY A 73 5.59 -11.09 4.45
CA GLY A 73 6.80 -11.80 4.90
C GLY A 73 7.80 -12.08 3.79
N ASP A 74 7.41 -11.90 2.54
CA ASP A 74 8.30 -12.01 1.39
C ASP A 74 9.08 -10.69 1.23
N THR A 75 10.40 -10.77 1.34
CA THR A 75 11.26 -9.58 1.30
C THR A 75 11.29 -8.93 -0.10
N GLU A 76 11.10 -9.69 -1.17
CA GLU A 76 11.06 -9.15 -2.53
C GLU A 76 9.79 -8.33 -2.73
N VAL A 77 8.64 -8.87 -2.34
CA VAL A 77 7.35 -8.15 -2.39
C VAL A 77 7.36 -6.95 -1.45
N GLN A 78 7.92 -7.10 -0.26
CA GLN A 78 8.02 -6.02 0.73
C GLN A 78 8.80 -4.81 0.20
N ARG A 79 9.93 -5.01 -0.49
CA ARG A 79 10.69 -3.90 -1.07
C ARG A 79 9.90 -3.16 -2.14
N VAL A 80 9.19 -3.89 -3.00
CA VAL A 80 8.37 -3.29 -4.06
C VAL A 80 7.22 -2.47 -3.46
N VAL A 81 6.46 -3.02 -2.50
CA VAL A 81 5.36 -2.27 -1.90
C VAL A 81 5.84 -1.03 -1.13
N LEU A 82 7.01 -1.10 -0.48
CA LEU A 82 7.61 0.07 0.17
C LEU A 82 8.00 1.15 -0.83
N ALA A 83 8.53 0.78 -2.01
CA ALA A 83 8.77 1.75 -3.08
C ALA A 83 7.47 2.38 -3.58
N VAL A 84 6.42 1.57 -3.79
CA VAL A 84 5.08 2.04 -4.19
C VAL A 84 4.48 3.00 -3.16
N LEU A 85 4.65 2.72 -1.87
CA LEU A 85 4.20 3.58 -0.77
C LEU A 85 4.86 4.96 -0.77
N ALA A 86 6.09 5.09 -1.25
CA ALA A 86 6.81 6.36 -1.33
C ALA A 86 6.39 7.22 -2.53
N LEU A 87 6.04 6.60 -3.66
CA LEU A 87 5.68 7.27 -4.90
C LEU A 87 4.66 8.42 -4.75
N PRO A 88 3.50 8.26 -4.08
CA PRO A 88 2.50 9.32 -4.03
C PRO A 88 3.02 10.58 -3.31
N PHE A 89 4.01 10.45 -2.43
CA PHE A 89 4.65 11.58 -1.77
C PHE A 89 5.66 12.28 -2.68
N CYS A 90 6.48 11.52 -3.42
CA CYS A 90 7.41 12.08 -4.40
C CYS A 90 6.69 12.85 -5.52
N LEU A 91 5.52 12.34 -5.96
CA LEU A 91 4.75 12.98 -7.02
C LEU A 91 4.14 14.33 -6.61
N ARG A 92 3.97 14.59 -5.31
CA ARG A 92 3.51 15.89 -4.81
C ARG A 92 4.51 17.02 -5.06
N GLU A 93 5.78 16.69 -5.23
CA GLU A 93 6.84 17.69 -5.46
C GLU A 93 6.98 18.04 -6.96
N VAL A 94 6.35 17.27 -7.85
CA VAL A 94 6.52 17.38 -9.30
C VAL A 94 5.32 18.04 -9.99
N GLY A 95 4.16 18.14 -9.32
CA GLY A 95 2.93 18.76 -9.83
C GLY A 95 2.62 20.10 -9.19
#